data_AF-A0ABD5PG10-F1
#
_entry.id   AF-A0ABD5PG10-F1
#
_cell.length_a   1.000
_cell.length_b   1.000
_cell.length_c   1.000
_cell.angle_alpha   90.00
_cell.angle_beta   90.00
_cell.angle_gamma   90.00
#
_symmetry.space_group_name_H-M   'P 1'
#
loop_
_entity.id
_entity.type
_entity.pdbx_description
1 polymer ?
#
loop_
_entity_poly.entity_id
_entity_poly.type
_entity_poly.pdbx_seq_one_letter_code
_entity_poly.pdbx_strand_id
1 'polypeptide(L)'
;MQTLGLVGPDAAALAERLVPRLDGRVATVEPLPDRGEDASRPAAPGLAPGSAAAGAFGVGPDGSWVGAGEDRSLADTLDTLAPEYDYALLVGFPEADVPAVVVGGDEGDDSPTGEVLGRVPDAGGADLGDLTERLDATEPHVTLESLVRRVKASPRAERAGAIATFTGRVRAKDDDGDPRTTALAFETYEGVADDRMETIRTELTDRAGVEEVLLHHRTGVVPDGEDIVFVVVLAGHRGEAFRAVEDGINRLKDEVPIFKKETTVEDEFWVHDRDG
;
A
#
# COMPACT_ATOMS: atom_id res chain seq x y z
N MET A 1 -4.24 -4.10 1.62
CA MET A 1 -3.47 -5.35 1.69
C MET A 1 -2.50 -5.23 2.84
N GLN A 2 -2.50 -6.14 3.82
CA GLN A 2 -1.50 -6.11 4.89
C GLN A 2 -0.14 -6.57 4.35
N THR A 3 0.93 -5.93 4.79
CA THR A 3 2.31 -6.22 4.35
C THR A 3 3.16 -6.63 5.54
N LEU A 4 3.96 -7.68 5.36
CA LEU A 4 4.87 -8.17 6.41
C LEU A 4 6.24 -8.50 5.83
N GLY A 5 7.28 -7.82 6.30
CA GLY A 5 8.67 -8.18 6.10
C GLY A 5 9.08 -9.36 6.95
N LEU A 6 9.74 -10.35 6.36
CA LEU A 6 10.34 -11.49 7.06
C LEU A 6 11.83 -11.50 6.75
N VAL A 7 12.64 -11.23 7.78
CA VAL A 7 14.08 -10.99 7.63
C VAL A 7 14.85 -11.99 8.48
N GLY A 8 15.91 -12.58 7.91
CA GLY A 8 16.77 -13.55 8.59
C GLY A 8 16.75 -14.94 7.96
N PRO A 9 17.64 -15.84 8.41
CA PRO A 9 17.95 -17.11 7.75
C PRO A 9 16.76 -18.08 7.63
N ASP A 10 15.76 -18.00 8.51
CA ASP A 10 14.61 -18.92 8.52
C ASP A 10 13.29 -18.20 8.12
N ALA A 11 13.41 -17.03 7.48
CA ALA A 11 12.28 -16.19 7.07
C ALA A 11 11.33 -16.90 6.08
N ALA A 12 11.87 -17.63 5.10
CA ALA A 12 11.07 -18.39 4.13
C ALA A 12 10.23 -19.48 4.82
N ALA A 13 10.82 -20.21 5.77
CA ALA A 13 10.11 -21.24 6.53
C ALA A 13 9.01 -20.64 7.43
N LEU A 14 9.24 -19.44 8.00
CA LEU A 14 8.19 -18.73 8.72
C LEU A 14 7.06 -18.29 7.78
N ALA A 15 7.38 -17.82 6.57
CA ALA A 15 6.39 -17.44 5.56
C ALA A 15 5.48 -18.62 5.20
N GLU A 16 6.05 -19.79 4.89
CA GLU A 16 5.30 -21.02 4.58
C GLU A 16 4.35 -21.44 5.70
N ARG A 17 4.73 -21.17 6.96
CA ARG A 17 3.89 -21.47 8.14
C ARG A 17 2.81 -20.43 8.39
N LEU A 18 3.03 -19.18 8.02
CA LEU A 18 2.06 -18.09 8.16
C LEU A 18 0.98 -18.13 7.08
N VAL A 19 1.33 -18.43 5.82
CA VAL A 19 0.36 -18.42 4.70
C VAL A 19 -0.95 -19.16 5.00
N PRO A 20 -0.96 -20.39 5.58
CA PRO A 20 -2.20 -21.12 5.87
C PRO A 20 -3.03 -20.55 7.03
N ARG A 21 -2.53 -19.53 7.73
CA ARG A 21 -3.17 -18.88 8.88
C ARG A 21 -3.82 -17.55 8.55
N LEU A 22 -3.50 -16.98 7.39
CA LEU A 22 -4.01 -15.67 6.96
C LEU A 22 -5.33 -15.84 6.22
N ASP A 23 -6.33 -15.07 6.61
CA ASP A 23 -7.69 -15.15 6.07
C ASP A 23 -7.83 -14.36 4.76
N GLY A 24 -7.31 -14.91 3.66
CA GLY A 24 -7.45 -14.27 2.35
C GLY A 24 -6.49 -14.78 1.27
N ARG A 25 -6.39 -14.02 0.18
CA ARG A 25 -5.37 -14.24 -0.86
C ARG A 25 -4.04 -13.69 -0.36
N VAL A 26 -3.03 -14.56 -0.30
CA VAL A 26 -1.68 -14.21 0.14
C VAL A 26 -0.72 -14.22 -1.06
N ALA A 27 0.06 -13.16 -1.20
CA ALA A 27 1.21 -13.11 -2.10
C ALA A 27 2.50 -13.28 -1.30
N THR A 28 3.47 -13.99 -1.86
CA THR A 28 4.85 -14.03 -1.36
C THR A 28 5.75 -13.33 -2.36
N VAL A 29 6.61 -12.45 -1.88
CA VAL A 29 7.58 -11.71 -2.69
C VAL A 29 8.96 -12.05 -2.17
N GLU A 30 9.84 -12.46 -3.08
CA GLU A 30 11.20 -12.90 -2.79
C GLU A 30 12.16 -12.21 -3.78
N PRO A 31 13.39 -11.88 -3.37
CA PRO A 31 14.41 -11.40 -4.29
C PRO A 31 14.65 -12.46 -5.36
N LEU A 32 14.78 -12.00 -6.60
CA LEU A 32 15.26 -12.88 -7.66
C LEU A 32 16.75 -13.14 -7.44
N PRO A 33 17.21 -14.40 -7.51
CA PRO A 33 18.64 -14.66 -7.50
C PRO A 33 19.28 -13.94 -8.70
N ASP A 34 20.54 -13.53 -8.54
CA ASP A 34 21.34 -13.12 -9.70
C ASP A 34 21.26 -14.21 -10.77
N ARG A 35 21.13 -13.81 -12.04
CA ARG A 35 20.72 -14.62 -13.22
C ARG A 35 21.49 -15.95 -13.45
N GLY A 36 22.41 -16.36 -12.57
CA GLY A 36 23.23 -17.58 -12.64
C GLY A 36 22.88 -18.74 -11.69
N GLU A 37 21.99 -18.61 -10.69
CA GLU A 37 22.02 -19.57 -9.56
C GLU A 37 20.84 -20.54 -9.35
N ASP A 38 19.70 -20.42 -10.04
CA ASP A 38 18.61 -21.39 -9.81
C ASP A 38 17.82 -21.81 -11.06
N ALA A 39 17.97 -23.08 -11.43
CA ALA A 39 17.33 -23.71 -12.59
C ALA A 39 15.98 -24.40 -12.25
N SER A 40 15.52 -24.31 -11.00
CA SER A 40 14.33 -25.04 -10.53
C SER A 40 13.02 -24.22 -10.56
N ARG A 41 13.11 -22.90 -10.74
CA ARG A 41 11.94 -22.01 -10.89
C ARG A 41 11.35 -22.10 -12.30
N PRO A 42 10.01 -22.13 -12.49
CA PRO A 42 9.41 -22.15 -13.82
C PRO A 42 9.96 -20.98 -14.64
N ALA A 43 10.56 -21.29 -15.80
CA ALA A 43 11.14 -20.28 -16.66
C ALA A 43 10.06 -19.24 -16.98
N ALA A 44 10.31 -17.99 -16.61
CA ALA A 44 9.44 -16.90 -17.02
C ALA A 44 9.32 -16.94 -18.56
N PRO A 45 8.18 -16.50 -19.13
CA PRO A 45 8.01 -16.45 -20.57
C PRO A 45 9.21 -15.72 -21.17
N GLY A 46 9.85 -16.35 -22.16
CA GLY A 46 11.16 -15.95 -22.61
C GLY A 46 11.23 -14.50 -23.09
N LEU A 47 11.75 -13.60 -22.26
CA LEU A 47 12.68 -12.60 -22.75
C LEU A 47 13.92 -13.38 -23.19
N ALA A 48 13.90 -13.88 -24.43
CA ALA A 48 15.09 -14.46 -25.01
C ALA A 48 16.23 -13.42 -24.92
N PRO A 49 17.48 -13.81 -24.63
CA PRO A 49 18.60 -12.89 -24.65
C PRO A 49 18.64 -12.12 -25.98
N GLY A 50 18.60 -10.78 -25.91
CA GLY A 50 18.51 -9.92 -27.10
C GLY A 50 17.09 -9.62 -27.60
N SER A 51 16.06 -10.01 -26.85
CA SER A 51 14.68 -9.55 -27.09
C SER A 51 14.59 -8.03 -26.93
N ALA A 52 13.88 -7.38 -27.87
CA ALA A 52 13.54 -5.96 -27.76
C ALA A 52 12.31 -5.69 -26.88
N ALA A 53 11.63 -6.75 -26.41
CA ALA A 53 10.48 -6.61 -25.53
C ALA A 53 10.92 -6.33 -24.09
N ALA A 54 10.37 -5.29 -23.46
CA ALA A 54 10.64 -4.93 -22.07
C ALA A 54 9.99 -5.88 -21.04
N GLY A 55 9.06 -6.73 -21.47
CA GLY A 55 8.36 -7.69 -20.62
C GLY A 55 7.70 -8.81 -21.42
N ALA A 56 7.44 -9.94 -20.77
CA ALA A 56 6.77 -11.09 -21.34
C ALA A 56 5.85 -11.75 -20.30
N PHE A 57 4.66 -12.16 -20.75
CA PHE A 57 3.61 -12.73 -19.91
C PHE A 57 3.08 -14.01 -20.55
N GLY A 58 2.83 -15.02 -19.73
CA GLY A 58 2.18 -16.27 -20.10
C GLY A 58 0.94 -16.44 -19.25
N VAL A 59 -0.19 -16.77 -19.86
CA VAL A 59 -1.46 -17.01 -19.18
C VAL A 59 -1.99 -18.39 -19.59
N GLY A 60 -2.17 -19.25 -18.61
CA GLY A 60 -2.76 -20.57 -18.74
C GLY A 60 -4.29 -20.51 -18.80
N PRO A 61 -4.94 -21.58 -19.31
CA PRO A 61 -6.40 -21.65 -19.44
C PRO A 61 -7.13 -21.72 -18.09
N ASP A 62 -6.43 -22.09 -17.02
CA ASP A 62 -6.90 -22.11 -15.64
C ASP A 62 -6.69 -20.77 -14.91
N GLY A 63 -6.18 -19.76 -15.61
CA GLY A 63 -5.84 -18.46 -15.04
C GLY A 63 -4.48 -18.43 -14.35
N SER A 64 -3.72 -19.53 -14.34
CA SER A 64 -2.31 -19.50 -13.93
C SER A 64 -1.56 -18.52 -14.83
N TRP A 65 -0.61 -17.78 -14.27
CA TRP A 65 0.18 -16.85 -15.07
C TRP A 65 1.60 -16.76 -14.56
N VAL A 66 2.50 -16.39 -15.47
CA VAL A 66 3.89 -16.08 -15.20
C VAL A 66 4.27 -14.82 -15.96
N GLY A 67 5.15 -14.00 -15.40
CA GLY A 67 5.63 -12.78 -16.03
C GLY A 67 7.10 -12.54 -15.74
N ALA A 68 7.79 -11.91 -16.68
CA ALA A 68 9.12 -11.34 -16.49
C ALA A 68 9.22 -9.97 -17.17
N GLY A 69 10.08 -9.14 -16.64
CA GLY A 69 10.41 -7.83 -17.19
C GLY A 69 11.63 -7.24 -16.46
N GLU A 70 11.98 -6.03 -16.83
CA GLU A 70 13.04 -5.23 -16.21
C GLU A 70 12.44 -3.97 -15.55
N ASP A 71 13.23 -3.25 -14.76
CA ASP A 71 12.87 -1.95 -14.16
C ASP A 71 11.64 -1.95 -13.23
N ARG A 72 11.36 -3.06 -12.56
CA ARG A 72 10.28 -3.15 -11.55
C ARG A 72 10.84 -2.95 -10.15
N SER A 73 10.28 -1.98 -9.41
CA SER A 73 10.61 -1.80 -7.99
C SER A 73 9.75 -2.69 -7.07
N LEU A 74 10.15 -2.81 -5.80
CA LEU A 74 9.35 -3.45 -4.77
C LEU A 74 8.02 -2.69 -4.53
N ALA A 75 8.06 -1.36 -4.53
CA ALA A 75 6.88 -0.51 -4.38
C ALA A 75 5.86 -0.76 -5.52
N ASP A 76 6.31 -0.77 -6.78
CA ASP A 76 5.43 -1.08 -7.93
C ASP A 76 4.81 -2.48 -7.83
N THR A 77 5.57 -3.43 -7.26
CA THR A 77 5.10 -4.79 -7.04
C THR A 77 3.99 -4.81 -6.01
N LEU A 78 4.19 -4.14 -4.87
CA LEU A 78 3.16 -4.00 -3.83
C LEU A 78 1.90 -3.31 -4.37
N ASP A 79 2.05 -2.24 -5.15
CA ASP A 79 0.93 -1.53 -5.76
C ASP A 79 0.12 -2.41 -6.71
N THR A 80 0.79 -3.27 -7.48
CA THR A 80 0.15 -4.26 -8.36
C THR A 80 -0.60 -5.34 -7.57
N LEU A 81 -0.07 -5.77 -6.43
CA LEU A 81 -0.66 -6.83 -5.61
C LEU A 81 -1.85 -6.31 -4.78
N ALA A 82 -1.80 -5.06 -4.34
CA ALA A 82 -2.75 -4.49 -3.37
C ALA A 82 -4.25 -4.62 -3.73
N PRO A 83 -4.67 -4.52 -5.00
CA PRO A 83 -6.08 -4.74 -5.36
C PRO A 83 -6.49 -6.20 -5.31
N GLU A 84 -5.57 -7.14 -5.46
CA GLU A 84 -5.90 -8.54 -5.69
C GLU A 84 -5.69 -9.45 -4.48
N TYR A 85 -4.79 -9.05 -3.58
CA TYR A 85 -4.36 -9.82 -2.44
C TYR A 85 -4.71 -9.11 -1.14
N ASP A 86 -5.04 -9.89 -0.14
CA ASP A 86 -5.33 -9.42 1.21
C ASP A 86 -4.03 -9.25 2.01
N TYR A 87 -3.02 -10.07 1.71
CA TYR A 87 -1.71 -10.08 2.37
C TYR A 87 -0.55 -10.17 1.36
N ALA A 88 0.57 -9.54 1.66
CA ALA A 88 1.86 -9.74 1.00
C ALA A 88 2.98 -9.98 2.01
N LEU A 89 3.64 -11.14 1.91
CA LEU A 89 4.79 -11.51 2.73
C LEU A 89 6.08 -11.25 1.93
N LEU A 90 6.92 -10.33 2.42
CA LEU A 90 8.17 -9.93 1.80
C LEU A 90 9.32 -10.66 2.47
N VAL A 91 9.87 -11.68 1.82
CA VAL A 91 10.96 -12.49 2.38
C VAL A 91 12.28 -11.96 1.84
N GLY A 92 13.17 -11.51 2.72
CA GLY A 92 14.51 -11.06 2.34
C GLY A 92 14.58 -9.65 1.74
N PHE A 93 13.73 -8.73 2.23
CA PHE A 93 13.77 -7.30 1.92
C PHE A 93 13.92 -6.46 3.21
N PRO A 94 15.09 -6.48 3.88
CA PRO A 94 15.29 -5.69 5.09
C PRO A 94 15.11 -4.17 4.87
N GLU A 95 15.38 -3.69 3.66
CA GLU A 95 15.25 -2.29 3.29
C GLU A 95 13.80 -1.82 3.14
N ALA A 96 12.83 -2.74 3.06
CA ALA A 96 11.43 -2.40 2.88
C ALA A 96 10.88 -1.68 4.14
N ASP A 97 10.26 -0.53 3.92
CA ASP A 97 9.58 0.23 4.97
C ASP A 97 8.18 -0.35 5.23
N VAL A 98 8.15 -1.56 5.78
CA VAL A 98 6.94 -2.28 6.17
C VAL A 98 7.13 -2.91 7.56
N PRO A 99 6.05 -3.21 8.29
CA PRO A 99 6.15 -3.99 9.52
C PRO A 99 6.90 -5.30 9.29
N ALA A 100 7.81 -5.67 10.17
CA ALA A 100 8.73 -6.78 9.96
C ALA A 100 8.90 -7.71 11.18
N VAL A 101 9.18 -8.99 10.91
CA VAL A 101 9.60 -9.97 11.90
C VAL A 101 11.02 -10.42 11.58
N VAL A 102 11.89 -10.37 12.58
CA VAL A 102 13.26 -10.89 12.50
C VAL A 102 13.26 -12.34 12.96
N VAL A 103 13.77 -13.24 12.11
CA VAL A 103 13.78 -14.69 12.30
C VAL A 103 15.22 -15.19 12.41
N GLY A 104 15.67 -15.39 13.63
CA GLY A 104 17.06 -15.71 13.95
C GLY A 104 18.02 -14.54 13.75
N GLY A 105 19.28 -14.76 14.10
CA GLY A 105 20.37 -13.77 13.98
C GLY A 105 20.60 -12.90 15.23
N ASP A 106 21.85 -12.50 15.44
CA ASP A 106 22.22 -11.37 16.31
C ASP A 106 21.94 -10.05 15.57
N GLU A 107 21.86 -8.91 16.27
CA GLU A 107 21.71 -7.56 15.68
C GLU A 107 22.83 -7.30 14.64
N GLY A 108 22.57 -7.61 13.37
CA GLY A 108 23.50 -7.55 12.24
C GLY A 108 23.02 -6.63 11.11
N ASP A 109 23.78 -6.65 10.00
CA ASP A 109 23.68 -5.73 8.85
C ASP A 109 22.31 -5.73 8.12
N ASP A 110 21.48 -6.77 8.34
CA ASP A 110 20.14 -6.92 7.76
C ASP A 110 19.03 -6.47 8.74
N SER A 111 19.23 -5.35 9.43
CA SER A 111 18.19 -4.80 10.31
C SER A 111 17.06 -4.19 9.47
N PRO A 112 15.78 -4.55 9.74
CA PRO A 112 14.66 -4.02 8.96
C PRO A 112 14.52 -2.51 9.15
N THR A 113 14.17 -1.81 8.05
CA THR A 113 13.87 -0.37 8.07
C THR A 113 12.58 -0.05 8.82
N GLY A 114 11.53 -0.84 8.59
CA GLY A 114 10.21 -0.62 9.16
C GLY A 114 10.07 -1.09 10.63
N GLU A 115 8.85 -0.98 11.16
CA GLU A 115 8.53 -1.38 12.54
C GLU A 115 8.83 -2.87 12.79
N VAL A 116 9.63 -3.18 13.82
CA VAL A 116 9.86 -4.57 14.23
C VAL A 116 8.69 -5.06 15.07
N LEU A 117 7.82 -5.85 14.47
CA LEU A 117 6.76 -6.54 15.19
C LEU A 117 7.39 -7.60 16.11
N GLY A 118 8.18 -8.52 15.59
CA GLY A 118 8.64 -9.67 16.37
C GLY A 118 10.12 -9.96 16.19
N ARG A 119 10.73 -10.54 17.22
CA ARG A 119 11.98 -11.30 17.08
C ARG A 119 11.73 -12.72 17.54
N VAL A 120 11.96 -13.68 16.66
CA VAL A 120 11.79 -15.12 16.93
C VAL A 120 13.12 -15.83 16.67
N PRO A 121 13.47 -16.87 17.44
CA PRO A 121 14.77 -17.54 17.30
C PRO A 121 14.91 -18.32 15.99
N ASP A 122 13.80 -18.89 15.53
CA ASP A 122 13.63 -19.64 14.29
C ASP A 122 12.13 -19.66 13.94
N ALA A 123 11.76 -20.18 12.77
CA ALA A 123 10.36 -20.31 12.39
C ALA A 123 9.58 -21.14 13.42
N GLY A 124 10.21 -22.18 13.97
CA GLY A 124 9.75 -23.05 15.08
C GLY A 124 9.14 -22.28 16.25
N GLY A 125 9.88 -21.31 16.76
CA GLY A 125 9.60 -20.54 17.97
C GLY A 125 8.57 -19.42 17.82
N ALA A 126 8.05 -19.16 16.62
CA ALA A 126 7.07 -18.10 16.40
C ALA A 126 5.67 -18.47 16.92
N ASP A 127 5.07 -17.57 17.72
CA ASP A 127 3.64 -17.60 18.00
C ASP A 127 2.88 -17.04 16.80
N LEU A 128 2.42 -17.94 15.94
CA LEU A 128 1.73 -17.56 14.71
C LEU A 128 0.38 -16.88 14.97
N GLY A 129 -0.26 -17.14 16.12
CA GLY A 129 -1.53 -16.50 16.46
C GLY A 129 -1.33 -15.02 16.79
N ASP A 130 -0.36 -14.74 17.68
CA ASP A 130 0.06 -13.37 18.02
C ASP A 130 0.53 -12.61 16.77
N LEU A 131 1.36 -13.23 15.92
CA LEU A 131 1.84 -12.59 14.70
C LEU A 131 0.71 -12.21 13.73
N THR A 132 -0.28 -13.08 13.54
CA THR A 132 -1.44 -12.77 12.69
C THR A 132 -2.26 -11.62 13.27
N GLU A 133 -2.57 -11.65 14.57
CA GLU A 133 -3.34 -10.57 15.22
C GLU A 133 -2.62 -9.22 15.09
N ARG A 134 -1.31 -9.22 15.26
CA ARG A 134 -0.48 -8.01 15.14
C ARG A 134 -0.37 -7.51 13.71
N LEU A 135 -0.24 -8.42 12.73
CA LEU A 135 -0.28 -8.07 11.31
C LEU A 135 -1.64 -7.48 10.91
N ASP A 136 -2.75 -8.02 11.42
CA ASP A 136 -4.07 -7.48 11.11
C ASP A 136 -4.29 -6.08 11.70
N ALA A 137 -3.54 -5.74 12.76
CA ALA A 137 -3.56 -4.43 13.40
C ALA A 137 -2.67 -3.38 12.71
N THR A 138 -1.84 -3.75 11.72
CA THR A 138 -0.98 -2.78 11.02
C THR A 138 -1.76 -1.96 10.00
N GLU A 139 -1.21 -0.79 9.64
CA GLU A 139 -1.76 0.01 8.55
C GLU A 139 -1.64 -0.76 7.22
N PRO A 140 -2.75 -0.97 6.48
CA PRO A 140 -2.69 -1.70 5.23
C PRO A 140 -2.03 -0.86 4.13
N HIS A 141 -1.32 -1.53 3.22
CA HIS A 141 -0.93 -0.94 1.94
C HIS A 141 -2.18 -0.68 1.10
N VAL A 142 -2.41 0.61 0.77
CA VAL A 142 -3.58 1.09 0.04
C VAL A 142 -3.16 1.82 -1.24
N THR A 143 -3.83 1.45 -2.33
CA THR A 143 -3.75 2.14 -3.64
C THR A 143 -5.14 2.59 -4.09
N LEU A 144 -5.20 3.55 -5.00
CA LEU A 144 -6.46 3.95 -5.63
C LEU A 144 -7.22 2.74 -6.21
N GLU A 145 -6.51 1.84 -6.90
CA GLU A 145 -7.12 0.67 -7.52
C GLU A 145 -7.70 -0.30 -6.48
N SER A 146 -7.01 -0.50 -5.34
CA SER A 146 -7.52 -1.32 -4.24
C SER A 146 -8.84 -0.77 -3.68
N LEU A 147 -8.97 0.56 -3.53
CA LEU A 147 -10.19 1.22 -3.08
C LEU A 147 -11.30 1.17 -4.13
N VAL A 148 -10.97 1.38 -5.41
CA VAL A 148 -11.92 1.24 -6.52
C VAL A 148 -12.47 -0.17 -6.59
N ARG A 149 -11.63 -1.19 -6.38
CA ARG A 149 -12.10 -2.58 -6.32
C ARG A 149 -13.01 -2.81 -5.12
N ARG A 150 -12.66 -2.27 -3.95
CA ARG A 150 -13.48 -2.38 -2.74
C ARG A 150 -14.88 -1.82 -2.94
N VAL A 151 -15.03 -0.61 -3.50
CA VAL A 151 -16.37 -0.06 -3.77
C VAL A 151 -17.11 -0.85 -4.86
N LYS A 152 -16.43 -1.43 -5.85
CA LYS A 152 -17.08 -2.32 -6.83
C LYS A 152 -17.62 -3.61 -6.20
N ALA A 153 -17.04 -4.05 -5.09
CA ALA A 153 -17.51 -5.19 -4.31
C ALA A 153 -18.61 -4.83 -3.29
N SER A 154 -19.02 -3.56 -3.23
CA SER A 154 -20.10 -3.10 -2.36
C SER A 154 -21.37 -3.93 -2.55
N PRO A 155 -22.08 -4.31 -1.46
CA PRO A 155 -23.42 -4.89 -1.56
C PRO A 155 -24.43 -3.98 -2.27
N ARG A 156 -24.12 -2.68 -2.39
CA ARG A 156 -24.96 -1.69 -3.09
C ARG A 156 -24.52 -1.40 -4.52
N ALA A 157 -23.48 -2.06 -5.02
CA ALA A 157 -22.91 -1.79 -6.34
C ALA A 157 -23.90 -1.99 -7.50
N GLU A 158 -24.91 -2.85 -7.34
CA GLU A 158 -25.97 -3.04 -8.35
C GLU A 158 -26.82 -1.79 -8.61
N ARG A 159 -26.80 -0.81 -7.69
CA ARG A 159 -27.54 0.47 -7.78
C ARG A 159 -26.69 1.59 -8.36
N ALA A 160 -25.40 1.36 -8.54
CA ALA A 160 -24.43 2.37 -8.90
C ALA A 160 -24.04 2.28 -10.38
N GLY A 161 -23.92 3.45 -11.02
CA GLY A 161 -23.44 3.59 -12.40
C GLY A 161 -22.23 4.51 -12.54
N ALA A 162 -21.75 5.09 -11.44
CA ALA A 162 -20.64 6.04 -11.43
C ALA A 162 -19.68 5.77 -10.28
N ILE A 163 -18.39 5.84 -10.58
CA ILE A 163 -17.31 5.96 -9.61
C ILE A 163 -16.61 7.28 -9.89
N ALA A 164 -16.49 8.14 -8.89
CA ALA A 164 -15.70 9.36 -8.96
C ALA A 164 -14.56 9.27 -7.94
N THR A 165 -13.39 9.74 -8.33
CA THR A 165 -12.18 9.65 -7.51
C THR A 165 -11.45 10.98 -7.45
N PHE A 166 -10.86 11.28 -6.30
CA PHE A 166 -9.86 12.32 -6.14
C PHE A 166 -8.56 11.66 -5.67
N THR A 167 -7.45 12.07 -6.27
CA THR A 167 -6.10 11.67 -5.88
C THR A 167 -5.28 12.93 -5.65
N GLY A 168 -4.79 13.12 -4.43
CA GLY A 168 -3.76 14.12 -4.16
C GLY A 168 -2.38 13.48 -4.25
N ARG A 169 -1.41 14.25 -4.76
CA ARG A 169 -0.04 13.81 -5.02
C ARG A 169 0.95 14.83 -4.47
N VAL A 170 2.08 14.38 -3.93
CA VAL A 170 3.18 15.29 -3.53
C VAL A 170 3.74 15.96 -4.78
N ARG A 171 3.76 17.29 -4.76
CA ARG A 171 4.34 18.08 -5.84
C ARG A 171 5.83 18.29 -5.56
N ALA A 172 6.64 18.28 -6.63
CA ALA A 172 8.06 18.59 -6.50
C ALA A 172 8.31 20.10 -6.31
N LYS A 173 7.34 20.95 -6.68
CA LYS A 173 7.33 22.40 -6.53
C LYS A 173 5.89 22.90 -6.45
N ASP A 174 5.64 23.90 -5.62
CA ASP A 174 4.36 24.60 -5.57
C ASP A 174 4.30 25.75 -6.58
N ASP A 175 5.36 26.57 -6.66
CA ASP A 175 5.55 27.60 -7.68
C ASP A 175 6.96 27.56 -8.33
N ASP A 176 7.14 28.26 -9.46
CA ASP A 176 8.40 28.26 -10.25
C ASP A 176 9.64 28.68 -9.42
N GLY A 177 9.42 29.52 -8.40
CA GLY A 177 10.45 30.07 -7.53
C GLY A 177 10.80 29.22 -6.31
N ASP A 178 10.03 28.17 -6.02
CA ASP A 178 10.19 27.41 -4.78
C ASP A 178 11.33 26.37 -4.88
N PRO A 179 12.01 26.10 -3.76
CA PRO A 179 12.97 25.01 -3.68
C PRO A 179 12.26 23.68 -3.96
N ARG A 180 12.99 22.73 -4.54
CA ARG A 180 12.42 21.42 -4.85
C ARG A 180 12.11 20.67 -3.54
N THR A 181 10.85 20.28 -3.36
CA THR A 181 10.41 19.33 -2.34
C THR A 181 10.85 17.93 -2.74
N THR A 182 11.47 17.19 -1.83
CA THR A 182 11.89 15.79 -2.06
C THR A 182 10.97 14.80 -1.37
N ALA A 183 10.39 15.20 -0.24
CA ALA A 183 9.40 14.41 0.47
C ALA A 183 8.56 15.31 1.40
N LEU A 184 7.37 14.82 1.75
CA LEU A 184 6.53 15.36 2.81
C LEU A 184 6.34 14.29 3.88
N ALA A 185 6.47 14.65 5.16
CA ALA A 185 6.11 13.76 6.26
C ALA A 185 4.73 14.14 6.80
N PHE A 186 3.85 13.14 6.93
CA PHE A 186 2.50 13.32 7.45
C PHE A 186 2.32 12.59 8.77
N GLU A 187 1.88 13.32 9.80
CA GLU A 187 1.56 12.77 11.11
C GLU A 187 0.07 12.98 11.42
N THR A 188 -0.55 12.00 12.09
CA THR A 188 -1.94 12.10 12.53
C THR A 188 -2.02 11.87 14.04
N TYR A 189 -3.04 12.45 14.67
CA TYR A 189 -3.40 12.04 16.04
C TYR A 189 -4.24 10.77 15.94
N GLU A 190 -3.62 9.63 16.20
CA GLU A 190 -4.23 8.30 16.17
C GLU A 190 -5.58 8.29 16.91
N GLY A 191 -6.59 7.71 16.27
CA GLY A 191 -7.98 7.66 16.75
C GLY A 191 -8.82 8.88 16.40
N VAL A 192 -8.29 10.12 16.50
CA VAL A 192 -9.09 11.32 16.17
C VAL A 192 -9.24 11.48 14.66
N ALA A 193 -8.17 11.24 13.90
CA ALA A 193 -8.23 11.30 12.44
C ALA A 193 -9.20 10.24 11.88
N ASP A 194 -9.14 9.01 12.41
CA ASP A 194 -10.00 7.90 12.00
C ASP A 194 -11.48 8.17 12.31
N ASP A 195 -11.78 8.65 13.52
CA ASP A 195 -13.15 9.01 13.92
C ASP A 195 -13.74 10.10 13.01
N ARG A 196 -12.93 11.09 12.63
CA ARG A 196 -13.35 12.17 11.72
C ARG A 196 -13.56 11.66 10.30
N MET A 197 -12.64 10.85 9.80
CA MET A 197 -12.75 10.21 8.49
C MET A 197 -14.00 9.34 8.39
N GLU A 198 -14.30 8.54 9.41
CA GLU A 198 -15.51 7.70 9.44
C GLU A 198 -16.79 8.55 9.54
N THR A 199 -16.76 9.66 10.27
CA THR A 199 -17.87 10.63 10.33
C THR A 199 -18.17 11.20 8.95
N ILE A 200 -17.14 11.74 8.27
CA ILE A 200 -17.29 12.31 6.92
C ILE A 200 -17.81 11.24 5.95
N ARG A 201 -17.21 10.04 5.98
CA ARG A 201 -17.60 8.91 5.15
C ARG A 201 -19.08 8.54 5.34
N THR A 202 -19.52 8.43 6.59
CA THR A 202 -20.91 8.09 6.93
C THR A 202 -21.88 9.14 6.41
N GLU A 203 -21.61 10.41 6.70
CA GLU A 203 -22.48 11.52 6.29
C GLU A 203 -22.55 11.71 4.77
N LEU A 204 -21.47 11.44 4.05
CA LEU A 204 -21.48 11.43 2.58
C LEU A 204 -22.26 10.24 2.02
N THR A 205 -22.09 9.06 2.63
CA THR A 205 -22.78 7.82 2.21
C THR A 205 -24.29 7.91 2.43
N ASP A 206 -24.75 8.63 3.46
CA ASP A 206 -26.17 8.83 3.75
C ASP A 206 -26.89 9.75 2.74
N ARG A 207 -26.15 10.36 1.80
CA ARG A 207 -26.74 11.22 0.76
C ARG A 207 -27.48 10.40 -0.28
N ALA A 208 -28.61 10.93 -0.75
CA ALA A 208 -29.38 10.29 -1.79
C ALA A 208 -28.54 10.05 -3.05
N GLY A 209 -28.47 8.78 -3.48
CA GLY A 209 -27.75 8.34 -4.67
C GLY A 209 -26.25 8.10 -4.47
N VAL A 210 -25.72 8.21 -3.25
CA VAL A 210 -24.38 7.76 -2.88
C VAL A 210 -24.50 6.37 -2.24
N GLU A 211 -23.75 5.41 -2.73
CA GLU A 211 -23.86 4.00 -2.30
C GLU A 211 -22.72 3.60 -1.37
N GLU A 212 -21.53 4.13 -1.62
CA GLU A 212 -20.35 3.93 -0.78
C GLU A 212 -19.33 5.05 -0.96
N VAL A 213 -18.67 5.43 0.13
CA VAL A 213 -17.53 6.34 0.14
C VAL A 213 -16.36 5.66 0.85
N LEU A 214 -15.15 5.83 0.31
CA LEU A 214 -13.90 5.48 0.98
C LEU A 214 -12.98 6.70 0.96
N LEU A 215 -12.39 6.98 2.12
CA LEU A 215 -11.41 8.03 2.32
C LEU A 215 -10.13 7.37 2.85
N HIS A 216 -8.98 7.75 2.31
CA HIS A 216 -7.69 7.29 2.79
C HIS A 216 -6.67 8.42 2.65
N HIS A 217 -5.82 8.57 3.65
CA HIS A 217 -4.68 9.48 3.62
C HIS A 217 -3.46 8.72 4.15
N ARG A 218 -2.37 8.71 3.37
CA ARG A 218 -1.12 8.08 3.76
C ARG A 218 -0.48 8.86 4.91
N THR A 219 0.11 8.15 5.86
CA THR A 219 0.93 8.73 6.93
C THR A 219 2.40 8.41 6.70
N GLY A 220 3.30 9.01 7.48
CA GLY A 220 4.74 8.81 7.33
C GLY A 220 5.35 9.66 6.21
N VAL A 221 6.53 9.25 5.74
CA VAL A 221 7.31 9.99 4.74
C VAL A 221 6.87 9.60 3.33
N VAL A 222 6.38 10.57 2.57
CA VAL A 222 5.90 10.37 1.21
C VAL A 222 6.78 11.16 0.22
N PRO A 223 7.52 10.48 -0.68
CA PRO A 223 8.37 11.12 -1.68
C PRO A 223 7.64 12.03 -2.67
N ASP A 224 8.38 12.92 -3.33
CA ASP A 224 7.84 13.72 -4.43
C ASP A 224 7.31 12.84 -5.57
N GLY A 225 6.12 13.19 -6.06
CA GLY A 225 5.46 12.40 -7.09
C GLY A 225 4.76 11.14 -6.59
N GLU A 226 4.64 10.92 -5.29
CA GLU A 226 3.80 9.83 -4.75
C GLU A 226 2.39 10.31 -4.40
N ASP A 227 1.42 9.40 -4.51
CA ASP A 227 0.03 9.65 -4.11
C ASP A 227 -0.08 9.70 -2.58
N ILE A 228 -0.84 10.67 -2.05
CA ILE A 228 -0.98 10.90 -0.60
C ILE A 228 -2.41 10.69 -0.08
N VAL A 229 -3.42 10.99 -0.88
CA VAL A 229 -4.82 10.97 -0.42
C VAL A 229 -5.72 10.47 -1.53
N PHE A 230 -6.66 9.62 -1.15
CA PHE A 230 -7.68 9.09 -2.04
C PHE A 230 -9.07 9.35 -1.46
N VAL A 231 -9.96 9.87 -2.31
CA VAL A 231 -11.41 9.86 -2.08
C VAL A 231 -12.03 9.04 -3.19
N VAL A 232 -12.76 7.98 -2.86
CA VAL A 232 -13.43 7.12 -3.85
C VAL A 232 -14.91 7.06 -3.51
N VAL A 233 -15.75 7.50 -4.45
CA VAL A 233 -17.21 7.54 -4.29
C VAL A 233 -17.86 6.66 -5.33
N LEU A 234 -18.70 5.73 -4.86
CA LEU A 234 -19.63 4.96 -5.68
C LEU A 234 -21.03 5.57 -5.57
N ALA A 235 -21.65 5.85 -6.72
CA ALA A 235 -22.95 6.52 -6.78
C ALA A 235 -23.82 6.01 -7.93
N GLY A 236 -25.13 6.22 -7.79
CA GLY A 236 -26.14 5.93 -8.82
C GLY A 236 -25.82 6.62 -10.14
N HIS A 237 -25.52 7.92 -10.09
CA HIS A 237 -25.15 8.70 -11.26
C HIS A 237 -23.97 9.64 -10.98
N ARG A 238 -23.41 10.17 -12.08
CA ARG A 238 -22.21 11.03 -12.03
C ARG A 238 -22.41 12.33 -11.24
N GLY A 239 -23.64 12.85 -11.16
CA GLY A 239 -23.91 14.12 -10.50
C GLY A 239 -23.72 14.04 -8.99
N GLU A 240 -24.22 12.97 -8.39
CA GLU A 240 -24.04 12.62 -6.99
C GLU A 240 -22.57 12.28 -6.72
N ALA A 241 -21.94 11.49 -7.60
CA ALA A 241 -20.54 11.11 -7.50
C ALA A 241 -19.61 12.33 -7.41
N PHE A 242 -19.75 13.30 -8.33
CA PHE A 242 -18.91 14.49 -8.35
C PHE A 242 -19.10 15.39 -7.13
N ARG A 243 -20.36 15.60 -6.71
CA ARG A 243 -20.62 16.43 -5.51
C ARG A 243 -20.06 15.79 -4.25
N ALA A 244 -20.20 14.47 -4.11
CA ALA A 244 -19.72 13.76 -2.94
C ALA A 244 -18.18 13.64 -2.91
N VAL A 245 -17.51 13.46 -4.07
CA VAL A 245 -16.04 13.39 -4.09
C VAL A 245 -15.41 14.75 -3.79
N GLU A 246 -15.97 15.83 -4.35
CA GLU A 246 -15.52 17.21 -4.09
C GLU A 246 -15.70 17.58 -2.62
N ASP A 247 -16.90 17.32 -2.07
CA ASP A 247 -17.16 17.58 -0.66
C ASP A 247 -16.31 16.70 0.25
N GLY A 248 -16.07 15.43 -0.11
CA GLY A 248 -15.22 14.54 0.66
C GLY A 248 -13.79 15.01 0.80
N ILE A 249 -13.17 15.52 -0.27
CA ILE A 249 -11.81 16.06 -0.15
C ILE A 249 -11.77 17.39 0.61
N ASN A 250 -12.76 18.28 0.43
CA ASN A 250 -12.82 19.54 1.16
C ASN A 250 -12.93 19.27 2.67
N ARG A 251 -13.89 18.43 3.07
CA ARG A 251 -14.08 18.07 4.47
C ARG A 251 -12.90 17.32 5.07
N LEU A 252 -12.24 16.45 4.30
CA LEU A 252 -11.03 15.78 4.77
C LEU A 252 -9.97 16.82 5.15
N LYS A 253 -9.72 17.81 4.29
CA LYS A 253 -8.75 18.87 4.55
C LYS A 253 -9.14 19.79 5.70
N ASP A 254 -10.43 20.06 5.86
CA ASP A 254 -10.93 21.03 6.85
C ASP A 254 -11.09 20.42 8.24
N GLU A 255 -11.52 19.15 8.32
CA GLU A 255 -11.97 18.52 9.57
C GLU A 255 -11.00 17.48 10.13
N VAL A 256 -10.11 16.90 9.32
CA VAL A 256 -9.22 15.82 9.74
C VAL A 256 -7.85 16.39 10.17
N PRO A 257 -7.41 16.16 11.42
CA PRO A 257 -6.16 16.72 11.93
C PRO A 257 -4.95 15.93 11.38
N ILE A 258 -4.40 16.41 10.26
CA ILE A 258 -3.19 15.87 9.62
C ILE A 258 -2.12 16.96 9.60
N PHE A 259 -0.93 16.67 10.14
CA PHE A 259 0.20 17.59 10.19
C PHE A 259 1.20 17.28 9.09
N LYS A 260 1.62 18.30 8.34
CA LYS A 260 2.57 18.19 7.22
C LYS A 260 3.91 18.81 7.61
N LYS A 261 4.99 18.04 7.54
CA LYS A 261 6.37 18.54 7.54
C LYS A 261 6.92 18.47 6.14
N GLU A 262 7.60 19.52 5.69
CA GLU A 262 8.20 19.57 4.37
C GLU A 262 9.72 19.43 4.43
N THR A 263 10.26 18.54 3.59
CA THR A 263 11.70 18.39 3.38
C THR A 263 12.05 18.90 1.99
N THR A 264 12.91 19.92 1.94
CA THR A 264 13.40 20.51 0.69
C THR A 264 14.87 20.17 0.47
N VAL A 265 15.36 20.44 -0.74
CA VAL A 265 16.80 20.30 -1.06
C VAL A 265 17.71 21.27 -0.30
N GLU A 266 17.16 22.32 0.32
CA GLU A 266 17.93 23.37 1.00
C GLU A 266 17.84 23.30 2.54
N ASP A 267 16.71 22.89 3.14
CA ASP A 267 16.53 22.69 4.60
C ASP A 267 15.21 21.90 4.94
N GLU A 268 15.05 21.41 6.18
CA GLU A 268 13.80 20.85 6.73
C GLU A 268 13.00 21.90 7.52
N PHE A 269 11.70 22.09 7.23
CA PHE A 269 10.84 22.99 8.02
C PHE A 269 9.42 22.43 8.23
N TRP A 270 8.82 22.74 9.39
CA TRP A 270 7.43 22.35 9.72
C TRP A 270 6.46 23.39 9.18
N VAL A 271 5.48 22.95 8.37
CA VAL A 271 4.42 23.82 7.84
C VAL A 271 3.11 23.49 8.55
N HIS A 272 2.66 24.40 9.41
CA HIS A 272 1.29 24.33 9.92
C HIS A 272 0.37 25.06 8.94
N ASP A 273 -0.28 24.32 8.04
CA ASP A 273 -1.43 24.86 7.33
C ASP A 273 -2.61 24.92 8.29
N ARG A 274 -2.84 26.10 8.84
CA ARG A 274 -4.19 26.58 9.17
C ARG A 274 -4.40 27.80 8.31
N ASP A 275 -5.23 27.70 7.29
CA ASP A 275 -5.99 28.84 6.74
C ASP A 275 -6.99 28.37 5.68
N GLY A 276 -8.24 28.86 5.78
CA GLY A 276 -9.10 29.11 4.62
C GLY A 276 -10.52 28.58 4.66
#